data_AF-A0A7I9V7Z4-F1
#
_entry.id   AF-A0A7I9V7Z4-F1
#
_cell.length_a   1.000
_cell.length_b   1.000
_cell.length_c   1.000
_cell.angle_alpha   90.00
_cell.angle_beta   90.00
_cell.angle_gamma   90.00
#
_symmetry.space_group_name_H-M   'P 1'
#
loop_
_entity.id
_entity.type
_entity.pdbx_description
1 polymer ?
#
loop_
_entity_poly.entity_id
_entity_poly.type
_entity_poly.pdbx_seq_one_letter_code
_entity_poly.pdbx_strand_id
1 'polypeptide(L)'
;MPRVPDSVLALTYGECKVCRPPIWDYPRPTGPPTISRVITRICTAAAIALTVVAVAPHTDADAAPVKRYANCAALNKDYRHGVARPGGRDVVKGKSKPARGYVVNKAVYQKNTHLDRDKDGVACEKK
;
A
#
# COMPACT_ATOMS: atom_id res chain seq x y z
N MET A 1 -2.11 24.71 -36.43
CA MET A 1 -1.93 25.92 -35.59
C MET A 1 -3.25 26.67 -35.61
N PRO A 2 -3.97 26.71 -34.48
CA PRO A 2 -4.26 28.02 -33.90
C PRO A 2 -4.05 28.07 -32.38
N ARG A 3 -3.67 29.27 -31.94
CA ARG A 3 -3.57 29.74 -30.55
C ARG A 3 -4.91 29.59 -29.83
N VAL A 4 -4.87 29.09 -28.60
CA VAL A 4 -5.93 29.31 -27.60
C VAL A 4 -5.62 30.61 -26.86
N PRO A 5 -6.59 31.52 -26.67
CA PRO A 5 -6.43 32.69 -25.81
C PRO A 5 -6.63 32.34 -24.34
N ASP A 6 -5.77 32.92 -23.50
CA ASP A 6 -5.89 33.09 -22.06
C ASP A 6 -7.21 33.78 -21.69
N SER A 7 -7.96 33.21 -20.74
CA SER A 7 -8.78 33.92 -19.74
C SER A 7 -9.63 32.91 -18.96
N VAL A 8 -9.13 32.42 -17.82
CA VAL A 8 -10.02 31.90 -16.78
C VAL A 8 -9.67 32.60 -15.48
N LEU A 9 -10.54 33.56 -15.15
CA LEU A 9 -10.59 34.24 -13.87
C LEU A 9 -10.66 33.25 -12.71
N ALA A 10 -9.99 33.63 -11.64
CA ALA A 10 -10.04 33.03 -10.33
C ALA A 10 -11.48 32.81 -9.83
N LEU A 11 -11.80 31.55 -9.55
CA LEU A 11 -12.81 31.16 -8.57
C LEU A 11 -12.16 30.13 -7.64
N THR A 12 -12.01 30.56 -6.39
CA THR A 12 -12.09 29.80 -5.14
C THR A 12 -12.15 28.27 -5.23
N TYR A 13 -11.35 27.61 -4.38
CA TYR A 13 -11.15 26.17 -4.12
C TYR A 13 -9.88 25.56 -4.74
N GLY A 14 -8.86 25.35 -3.90
CA GLY A 14 -7.55 24.83 -4.28
C GLY A 14 -7.22 23.49 -3.60
N GLU A 15 -7.90 22.44 -4.04
CA GLU A 15 -7.47 21.05 -3.88
C GLU A 15 -6.20 20.84 -4.74
N CYS A 16 -5.07 20.50 -4.11
CA CYS A 16 -3.83 20.17 -4.83
C CYS A 16 -3.93 18.80 -5.50
N LYS A 17 -4.62 18.78 -6.64
CA LYS A 17 -4.57 17.73 -7.66
C LYS A 17 -3.31 17.94 -8.49
N VAL A 18 -2.14 17.61 -7.93
CA VAL A 18 -0.89 17.67 -8.69
C VAL A 18 -0.86 16.50 -9.67
N CYS A 19 -1.05 16.87 -10.93
CA CYS A 19 -0.74 16.11 -12.12
C CYS A 19 0.66 15.49 -12.02
N ARG A 20 0.73 14.17 -12.19
CA ARG A 20 1.95 13.39 -12.32
C ARG A 20 2.60 13.67 -13.68
N PRO A 21 3.84 14.19 -13.77
CA PRO A 21 4.61 14.17 -15.01
C PRO A 21 5.26 12.79 -15.25
N PRO A 22 5.60 12.44 -16.52
CA PRO A 22 6.11 11.14 -16.91
C PRO A 22 7.56 10.89 -16.47
N ILE A 23 7.81 9.63 -16.17
CA ILE A 23 9.08 9.01 -15.80
C ILE A 23 10.04 8.91 -17.00
N TRP A 24 10.96 9.85 -17.16
CA TRP A 24 12.18 9.66 -17.95
C TRP A 24 13.38 10.23 -17.17
N ASP A 25 14.41 9.39 -17.05
CA ASP A 25 15.78 9.74 -16.68
C ASP A 25 16.02 10.52 -15.37
N TYR A 26 16.16 9.78 -14.27
CA TYR A 26 17.04 10.21 -13.18
C TYR A 26 18.21 9.23 -13.07
N PRO A 27 19.46 9.65 -13.32
CA PRO A 27 20.61 8.84 -13.01
C PRO A 27 20.69 8.59 -11.50
N ARG A 28 20.95 7.34 -11.11
CA ARG A 28 21.13 6.94 -9.72
C ARG A 28 22.34 7.70 -9.14
N PRO A 29 22.25 8.32 -7.96
CA PRO A 29 23.41 8.87 -7.29
C PRO A 29 24.29 7.72 -6.77
N THR A 30 25.42 7.48 -7.46
CA THR A 30 26.54 6.71 -6.92
C THR A 30 27.50 7.67 -6.23
N GLY A 31 27.52 7.66 -4.90
CA GLY A 31 28.56 8.30 -4.13
C GLY A 31 28.36 8.06 -2.63
N PRO A 32 29.26 7.34 -1.94
CA PRO A 32 29.27 7.36 -0.49
C PRO A 32 29.73 8.76 -0.01
N PRO A 33 29.15 9.32 1.06
CA PRO A 33 29.69 10.54 1.64
C PRO A 33 31.08 10.23 2.22
N THR A 34 32.11 10.79 1.61
CA THR A 34 33.45 10.87 2.19
C THR A 34 33.35 11.75 3.44
N ILE A 35 33.32 11.09 4.60
CA ILE A 35 33.36 11.73 5.92
C ILE A 35 34.73 12.41 6.05
N SER A 36 34.77 13.69 5.71
CA SER A 36 35.93 14.56 5.90
C SER A 36 36.17 14.69 7.40
N ARG A 37 37.23 14.05 7.89
CA ARG A 37 37.70 14.15 9.27
C ARG A 37 38.30 15.54 9.52
N VAL A 38 37.46 16.54 9.69
CA VAL A 38 37.88 17.81 10.27
C VAL A 38 37.85 17.65 11.79
N ILE A 39 38.98 17.22 12.34
CA ILE A 39 39.22 17.17 13.79
C ILE A 39 39.39 18.62 14.26
N THR A 40 38.29 19.31 14.48
CA THR A 40 38.30 20.60 15.17
C THR A 40 38.50 20.32 16.66
N ARG A 41 39.71 20.60 17.17
CA ARG A 41 39.98 20.61 18.62
C ARG A 41 39.22 21.78 19.25
N ILE A 42 38.05 21.48 19.82
CA ILE A 42 37.30 22.44 20.63
C ILE A 42 37.49 22.07 22.11
N CYS A 43 38.42 22.76 22.76
CA CYS A 43 38.47 22.85 24.22
C CYS A 43 37.46 23.89 24.68
N THR A 44 36.21 23.48 24.94
CA THR A 44 35.26 24.27 25.73
C THR A 44 34.49 23.34 26.64
N ALA A 45 34.81 23.39 27.93
CA ALA A 45 33.99 22.81 28.98
C ALA A 45 32.70 23.63 29.11
N ALA A 46 31.61 23.14 28.50
CA ALA A 46 30.27 23.66 28.73
C ALA A 46 29.28 22.51 28.55
N ALA A 47 28.43 22.32 29.57
CA ALA A 47 27.56 21.18 29.78
C ALA A 47 26.74 20.82 28.52
N ILE A 48 26.91 19.59 28.04
CA ILE A 48 26.06 19.01 27.00
C ILE A 48 24.72 18.69 27.66
N ALA A 49 23.73 19.55 27.50
CA ALA A 49 22.36 19.23 27.80
C ALA A 49 21.91 18.11 26.84
N LEU A 50 21.93 16.87 27.32
CA LEU A 50 21.37 15.72 26.60
C LEU A 50 19.86 15.93 26.48
N THR A 51 19.40 16.45 25.34
CA THR A 51 17.99 16.35 24.96
C THR A 51 17.72 14.91 24.57
N VAL A 52 17.19 14.12 25.51
CA VAL A 52 16.68 12.78 25.23
C VAL A 52 15.41 12.95 24.40
N VAL A 53 15.53 12.79 23.08
CA VAL A 53 14.36 12.59 22.22
C VAL A 53 13.81 11.22 22.55
N ALA A 54 12.68 11.18 23.26
CA ALA A 54 11.93 9.95 23.48
C ALA A 54 11.37 9.48 22.12
N VAL A 55 12.04 8.52 21.51
CA VAL A 55 11.49 7.77 20.37
C VAL A 55 10.39 6.88 20.95
N ALA A 56 9.14 7.27 20.76
CA ALA A 56 8.01 6.41 21.09
C ALA A 56 8.12 5.12 20.24
N PRO A 57 7.97 3.93 20.84
CA PRO A 57 7.92 2.70 20.07
C PRO A 57 6.70 2.77 19.15
N HIS A 58 6.93 2.73 17.83
CA HIS A 58 5.87 2.48 16.88
C HIS A 58 5.38 1.05 17.13
N THR A 59 4.22 0.90 17.75
CA THR A 59 3.53 -0.38 17.76
C THR A 59 3.01 -0.59 16.35
N ASP A 60 3.77 -1.30 15.51
CA ASP A 60 3.20 -1.96 14.36
C ASP A 60 2.03 -2.78 14.89
N ALA A 61 0.80 -2.45 14.46
CA ALA A 61 -0.37 -3.21 14.84
C ALA A 61 -0.13 -4.65 14.43
N ASP A 62 0.17 -5.52 15.41
CA ASP A 62 0.42 -6.93 15.20
C ASP A 62 -0.87 -7.53 14.64
N ALA A 63 -0.91 -7.63 13.30
CA ALA A 63 -2.07 -8.12 12.60
C ALA A 63 -2.26 -9.56 13.06
N ALA A 64 -3.33 -9.79 13.83
CA ALA A 64 -3.65 -11.08 14.42
C ALA A 64 -3.38 -12.22 13.42
N PRO A 65 -2.79 -13.34 13.88
CA PRO A 65 -2.30 -14.39 13.00
C PRO A 65 -3.43 -14.87 12.09
N VAL A 66 -3.26 -14.56 10.80
CA VAL A 66 -4.29 -14.85 9.81
C VAL A 66 -4.35 -16.36 9.55
N LYS A 67 -5.53 -16.92 9.74
CA LYS A 67 -5.80 -18.35 9.58
C LYS A 67 -5.61 -18.78 8.13
N ARG A 68 -4.79 -19.82 7.94
CA ARG A 68 -4.67 -20.55 6.68
C ARG A 68 -5.61 -21.74 6.71
N TYR A 69 -6.43 -21.88 5.67
CA TYR A 69 -7.39 -22.96 5.53
C TYR A 69 -6.85 -24.04 4.59
N ALA A 70 -7.13 -25.29 4.93
CA ALA A 70 -6.73 -26.43 4.10
C ALA A 70 -7.57 -26.53 2.82
N ASN A 71 -8.84 -26.15 2.89
CA ASN A 71 -9.79 -26.26 1.77
C ASN A 71 -10.88 -25.19 1.86
N CYS A 72 -11.63 -25.03 0.76
CA CYS A 72 -12.73 -24.07 0.67
C CYS A 72 -13.89 -24.36 1.63
N ALA A 73 -14.13 -25.61 2.01
CA ALA A 73 -15.19 -25.92 2.97
C ALA A 73 -14.87 -25.36 4.36
N ALA A 74 -13.61 -25.44 4.79
CA ALA A 74 -13.15 -24.87 6.04
C ALA A 74 -13.18 -23.34 6.02
N LEU A 75 -12.76 -22.72 4.91
CA LEU A 75 -12.84 -21.26 4.75
C LEU A 75 -14.30 -20.78 4.76
N ASN A 76 -15.19 -21.49 4.08
CA ASN A 76 -16.60 -21.13 3.98
C ASN A 76 -17.40 -21.30 5.28
N LYS A 77 -16.85 -21.96 6.30
CA LYS A 77 -17.44 -21.97 7.65
C LYS A 77 -17.32 -20.61 8.32
N ASP A 78 -16.16 -19.97 8.17
CA ASP A 78 -15.88 -18.66 8.74
C ASP A 78 -16.34 -17.52 7.79
N TYR A 79 -16.20 -17.74 6.48
CA TYR A 79 -16.52 -16.79 5.41
C TYR A 79 -17.52 -17.39 4.42
N ARG A 80 -18.82 -17.34 4.76
CA ARG A 80 -19.91 -18.03 4.02
C ARG A 80 -19.92 -17.85 2.50
N HIS A 81 -19.45 -16.71 2.00
CA HIS A 81 -19.44 -16.34 0.58
C HIS A 81 -18.02 -16.24 -0.01
N GLY A 82 -16.99 -16.68 0.71
CA GLY A 82 -15.59 -16.55 0.30
C GLY A 82 -14.96 -15.22 0.70
N VAL A 83 -13.69 -15.06 0.33
CA VAL A 83 -12.86 -13.90 0.67
C VAL A 83 -12.20 -13.33 -0.58
N ALA A 84 -12.30 -12.02 -0.79
CA ALA A 84 -11.63 -11.34 -1.89
C ALA A 84 -10.49 -10.44 -1.42
N ARG A 85 -9.52 -10.22 -2.30
CA ARG A 85 -8.55 -9.13 -2.13
C ARG A 85 -9.21 -7.77 -2.39
N PRO A 86 -8.66 -6.66 -1.87
CA PRO A 86 -9.11 -5.32 -2.25
C PRO A 86 -9.03 -5.14 -3.77
N GLY A 87 -10.16 -4.79 -4.40
CA GLY A 87 -10.28 -4.67 -5.85
C GLY A 87 -10.37 -6.00 -6.61
N GLY A 88 -10.35 -7.15 -5.91
CA GLY A 88 -10.66 -8.45 -6.50
C GLY A 88 -12.15 -8.55 -6.84
N ARG A 89 -12.46 -9.13 -8.00
CA ARG A 89 -13.82 -9.39 -8.47
C ARG A 89 -13.83 -10.73 -9.18
N ASP A 90 -14.89 -11.50 -8.96
CA ASP A 90 -15.10 -12.76 -9.69
C ASP A 90 -15.17 -12.46 -11.19
N VAL A 91 -14.24 -13.06 -11.95
CA VAL A 91 -14.16 -12.92 -13.40
C VAL A 91 -14.85 -14.13 -14.03
N VAL A 92 -16.17 -14.00 -14.14
CA VAL A 92 -16.99 -14.97 -14.86
C VAL A 92 -16.71 -14.94 -16.37
N LYS A 93 -16.36 -16.11 -16.91
CA LYS A 93 -16.31 -16.31 -18.37
C LYS A 93 -17.70 -16.69 -18.88
N GLY A 94 -18.26 -15.89 -19.78
CA GLY A 94 -19.56 -16.17 -20.42
C GLY A 94 -20.75 -15.47 -19.76
N LYS A 95 -21.91 -16.13 -19.72
CA LYS A 95 -23.19 -15.56 -19.24
C LYS A 95 -23.46 -15.77 -17.74
N SER A 96 -22.53 -16.41 -17.03
CA SER A 96 -22.70 -16.70 -15.61
C SER A 96 -22.71 -15.41 -14.78
N LYS A 97 -23.47 -15.40 -13.68
CA LYS A 97 -23.48 -14.26 -12.77
C LYS A 97 -22.21 -14.28 -11.91
N PRO A 98 -21.52 -13.14 -11.73
CA PRO A 98 -20.39 -13.07 -10.81
C PRO A 98 -20.88 -13.29 -9.38
N ALA A 99 -20.09 -14.00 -8.59
CA ALA A 99 -20.30 -14.19 -7.16
C ALA A 99 -20.29 -12.84 -6.44
N ARG A 100 -21.13 -12.74 -5.41
CA ARG A 100 -21.33 -11.52 -4.62
C ARG A 100 -21.40 -11.86 -3.15
N GLY A 101 -21.14 -10.86 -2.31
CA GLY A 101 -21.25 -10.98 -0.85
C GLY A 101 -20.02 -11.59 -0.17
N TYR A 102 -18.90 -11.78 -0.89
CA TYR A 102 -17.62 -12.15 -0.30
C TYR A 102 -17.09 -11.04 0.62
N VAL A 103 -16.32 -11.44 1.62
CA VAL A 103 -15.67 -10.51 2.55
C VAL A 103 -14.38 -10.01 1.91
N VAL A 104 -14.16 -8.70 1.90
CA VAL A 104 -12.89 -8.13 1.41
C VAL A 104 -11.89 -8.13 2.56
N ASN A 105 -10.92 -9.05 2.53
CA ASN A 105 -9.83 -9.11 3.50
C ASN A 105 -8.53 -9.53 2.82
N LYS A 106 -7.63 -8.56 2.65
CA LYS A 106 -6.33 -8.77 1.99
C LYS A 106 -5.49 -9.82 2.70
N ALA A 107 -5.41 -9.75 4.02
CA ALA A 107 -4.53 -10.62 4.79
C ALA A 107 -5.00 -12.07 4.70
N VAL A 108 -6.31 -12.31 4.88
CA VAL A 108 -6.92 -13.64 4.73
C VAL A 108 -6.78 -14.17 3.32
N TYR A 109 -7.05 -13.35 2.30
CA TYR A 109 -6.84 -13.75 0.91
C TYR A 109 -5.39 -14.14 0.63
N GLN A 110 -4.41 -13.33 1.06
CA GLN A 110 -2.98 -13.58 0.82
C GLN A 110 -2.48 -14.90 1.41
N LYS A 111 -3.00 -15.34 2.57
CA LYS A 111 -2.64 -16.63 3.16
C LYS A 111 -3.35 -17.82 2.51
N ASN A 112 -4.43 -17.55 1.77
CA ASN A 112 -5.33 -18.55 1.19
C ASN A 112 -5.40 -18.47 -0.34
N THR A 113 -4.43 -17.82 -1.00
CA THR A 113 -4.38 -17.70 -2.47
C THR A 113 -4.29 -19.05 -3.17
N HIS A 114 -3.83 -20.11 -2.49
CA HIS A 114 -3.83 -21.47 -3.02
C HIS A 114 -5.23 -22.05 -3.22
N LEU A 115 -6.26 -21.42 -2.63
CA LEU A 115 -7.66 -21.83 -2.78
C LEU A 115 -8.39 -21.09 -3.91
N ASP A 116 -7.80 -20.00 -4.42
CA ASP A 116 -8.26 -19.27 -5.60
C ASP A 116 -7.74 -20.01 -6.86
N ARG A 117 -8.57 -20.89 -7.41
CA ARG A 117 -8.18 -21.83 -8.48
C ARG A 117 -8.11 -21.14 -9.85
N ASP A 118 -8.96 -20.15 -10.08
CA ASP A 118 -9.08 -19.37 -11.31
C ASP A 118 -8.36 -18.02 -11.28
N LYS A 119 -7.81 -17.64 -10.12
CA LYS A 119 -6.91 -16.49 -9.90
C LYS A 119 -7.53 -15.15 -10.27
N ASP A 120 -8.83 -15.02 -10.10
CA ASP A 120 -9.57 -13.81 -10.42
C ASP A 120 -9.53 -12.77 -9.29
N GLY A 121 -9.00 -13.14 -8.11
CA GLY A 121 -8.92 -12.27 -6.95
C GLY A 121 -9.96 -12.56 -5.88
N VAL A 122 -10.77 -13.61 -6.05
CA VAL A 122 -11.72 -14.12 -5.06
C VAL A 122 -11.36 -15.56 -4.73
N ALA A 123 -11.27 -15.89 -3.44
CA ALA A 123 -10.99 -17.24 -2.98
C ALA A 123 -12.29 -17.93 -2.55
N CYS A 124 -12.49 -19.15 -3.08
CA CYS A 124 -13.59 -20.06 -2.71
C CYS A 124 -14.99 -19.46 -2.88
N GLU A 125 -15.23 -18.71 -3.97
CA GLU A 125 -16.57 -18.16 -4.17
C GLU A 125 -17.63 -19.26 -4.31
N LYS A 126 -18.80 -19.02 -3.70
CA LYS A 126 -19.99 -19.85 -3.91
C LYS A 126 -20.86 -19.19 -4.97
N LYS A 127 -21.11 -19.92 -6.05
CA LYS A 127 -22.03 -19.55 -7.14
C LYS A 127 -23.44 -20.07 -6.85
#